data_AF-A0A2E0N233-F1
#
_entry.id   AF-A0A2E0N233-F1
#
_cell.length_a   1.000
_cell.length_b   1.000
_cell.length_c   1.000
_cell.angle_alpha   90.00
_cell.angle_beta   90.00
_cell.angle_gamma   90.00
#
_symmetry.space_group_name_H-M   'P 1'
#
loop_
_entity.id
_entity.type
_entity.pdbx_description
1 polymer ?
#
loop_
_entity_poly.entity_id
_entity_poly.type
_entity_poly.pdbx_seq_one_letter_code
_entity_poly.pdbx_strand_id
1 'polypeptide(L)'
;MKVRIEVWIQLLGMLGVLGGLVFVGLEMKQSQLIAIGAQLQARTELRAQAQLAPFEGNIDVARVSFLDWEEMTDDQKLAKGMQQRYRWILLENNFHQNNLGLLPTETWEQGLIFAQTRKSECHLRDWMPINADPAFAEFLDSLPDECADQ
;
A
#
# COMPACT_ATOMS: atom_id res chain seq x y z
N MET A 1 -7.14 58.90 -28.23
CA MET A 1 -7.88 57.68 -27.85
C MET A 1 -7.82 57.57 -26.32
N LYS A 2 -8.92 57.89 -25.61
CA LYS A 2 -8.98 57.92 -24.13
C LYS A 2 -9.57 56.58 -23.69
N VAL A 3 -8.72 55.64 -23.28
CA VAL A 3 -9.19 54.35 -22.77
C VAL A 3 -9.96 54.62 -21.47
N ARG A 4 -11.22 54.19 -21.39
CA ARG A 4 -12.07 54.38 -20.21
C ARG A 4 -11.48 53.60 -19.03
N ILE A 5 -11.41 54.24 -17.86
CA ILE A 5 -10.88 53.66 -16.62
C ILE A 5 -11.62 52.35 -16.24
N GLU A 6 -12.89 52.25 -16.61
CA GLU A 6 -13.75 51.07 -16.46
C GLU A 6 -13.18 49.82 -17.13
N VAL A 7 -12.59 49.96 -18.33
CA VAL A 7 -11.99 48.85 -19.07
C VAL A 7 -10.78 48.30 -18.32
N TRP A 8 -9.98 49.19 -17.71
CA TRP A 8 -8.81 48.79 -16.91
C TRP A 8 -9.23 48.06 -15.64
N ILE A 9 -10.26 48.54 -14.94
CA ILE A 9 -10.79 47.89 -13.73
C ILE A 9 -11.32 46.50 -14.07
N GLN A 10 -12.06 46.35 -15.16
CA GLN A 10 -12.58 45.04 -15.60
C GLN A 10 -11.44 44.07 -15.96
N LEU A 11 -10.41 44.55 -16.66
CA LEU A 11 -9.26 43.73 -17.04
C LEU A 11 -8.46 43.28 -15.80
N LEU A 12 -8.22 44.18 -14.86
CA LEU A 12 -7.56 43.85 -13.58
C LEU A 12 -8.40 42.88 -12.74
N GLY A 13 -9.73 43.03 -12.72
CA GLY A 13 -10.63 42.11 -12.03
C GLY A 13 -10.55 40.70 -12.62
N MET A 14 -10.61 40.57 -13.94
CA MET A 14 -10.46 39.27 -14.61
C MET A 14 -9.06 38.66 -14.42
N LEU A 15 -8.00 39.47 -14.47
CA LEU A 15 -6.64 39.04 -14.15
C LEU A 15 -6.51 38.57 -12.69
N GLY A 16 -7.20 39.22 -11.75
CA GLY A 16 -7.23 38.81 -10.35
C GLY A 16 -7.87 37.44 -10.16
N VAL A 17 -9.01 37.18 -10.83
CA VAL A 17 -9.66 35.86 -10.80
C VAL A 17 -8.76 34.79 -11.44
N LEU A 18 -8.18 35.06 -12.60
CA LEU A 18 -7.25 34.14 -13.26
C LEU A 18 -6.01 33.87 -12.41
N GLY A 19 -5.42 34.91 -11.80
CA GLY A 19 -4.30 34.78 -10.89
C GLY A 19 -4.63 33.94 -9.66
N GLY A 20 -5.82 34.13 -9.09
CA GLY A 20 -6.33 33.30 -7.99
C GLY A 20 -6.48 31.83 -8.37
N LEU A 21 -7.03 31.54 -9.56
CA LEU A 21 -7.19 30.16 -10.04
C LEU A 21 -5.83 29.47 -10.27
N VAL A 22 -4.86 30.18 -10.84
CA VAL A 22 -3.49 29.65 -11.02
C VAL A 22 -2.85 29.35 -9.67
N PHE A 23 -2.98 30.27 -8.71
CA PHE A 23 -2.44 30.09 -7.37
C PHE A 23 -3.04 28.85 -6.68
N VAL A 24 -4.37 28.72 -6.69
CA VAL A 24 -5.06 27.54 -6.14
C VAL A 24 -4.63 26.25 -6.84
N GLY A 25 -4.47 26.25 -8.16
CA GLY A 25 -3.99 25.09 -8.91
C GLY A 25 -2.57 24.66 -8.50
N LEU A 26 -1.68 25.62 -8.24
CA LEU A 26 -0.33 25.34 -7.74
C LEU A 26 -0.35 24.79 -6.31
N GLU A 27 -1.17 25.37 -5.42
CA GLU A 27 -1.33 24.89 -4.05
C GLU A 27 -1.89 23.47 -4.00
N MET A 28 -2.90 23.15 -4.82
CA MET A 28 -3.46 21.80 -4.91
C MET A 28 -2.41 20.79 -5.37
N LYS A 29 -1.60 21.14 -6.38
CA LYS A 29 -0.50 20.27 -6.85
C LYS A 29 0.52 20.03 -5.75
N GLN A 30 0.92 21.08 -5.03
CA GLN A 30 1.87 20.97 -3.93
C GLN A 30 1.30 20.12 -2.79
N SER A 31 0.03 20.32 -2.43
CA SER A 31 -0.66 19.53 -1.42
C SER A 31 -0.71 18.05 -1.78
N GLN A 32 -1.01 17.72 -3.04
CA GLN A 32 -0.99 16.34 -3.55
C GLN A 32 0.40 15.71 -3.43
N LEU A 33 1.46 16.44 -3.81
CA LEU A 33 2.84 15.95 -3.71
C LEU A 33 3.25 15.66 -2.26
N ILE A 34 2.88 16.54 -1.33
CA ILE A 34 3.15 16.34 0.11
C ILE A 34 2.39 15.12 0.63
N ALA A 35 1.11 14.95 0.24
CA ALA A 35 0.30 13.80 0.65
C ALA A 35 0.91 12.47 0.19
N ILE A 36 1.35 12.39 -1.07
CA ILE A 36 2.03 11.19 -1.60
C ILE A 36 3.35 10.94 -0.85
N GLY A 37 4.14 11.99 -0.61
CA GLY A 37 5.39 11.88 0.15
C GLY A 37 5.16 11.37 1.56
N ALA A 38 4.16 11.89 2.27
CA ALA A 38 3.78 11.44 3.60
C ALA A 38 3.32 9.97 3.61
N GLN A 39 2.55 9.55 2.62
CA GLN A 39 2.14 8.15 2.47
C GLN A 39 3.33 7.22 2.23
N LEU A 40 4.30 7.62 1.40
CA LEU A 40 5.53 6.85 1.17
C LEU A 40 6.39 6.76 2.43
N GLN A 41 6.51 7.85 3.17
CA GLN A 41 7.22 7.88 4.45
C GLN A 41 6.55 6.94 5.47
N ALA A 42 5.24 7.03 5.65
CA ALA A 42 4.49 6.17 6.58
C ALA A 42 4.62 4.68 6.24
N ARG A 43 4.54 4.31 4.94
CA ARG A 43 4.76 2.93 4.50
C ARG A 43 6.20 2.46 4.76
N THR A 44 7.18 3.33 4.58
CA THR A 44 8.59 3.02 4.85
C THR A 44 8.82 2.82 6.35
N GLU A 45 8.24 3.67 7.18
CA GLU A 45 8.31 3.55 8.63
C GLU A 45 7.65 2.25 9.13
N LEU A 46 6.44 1.93 8.66
CA LEU A 46 5.78 0.67 9.00
C LEU A 46 6.61 -0.56 8.60
N ARG A 47 7.23 -0.53 7.40
CA ARG A 47 8.14 -1.61 6.97
C ARG A 47 9.38 -1.70 7.86
N ALA A 48 9.98 -0.56 8.22
CA ALA A 48 11.13 -0.53 9.12
C ALA A 48 10.77 -1.09 10.49
N GLN A 49 9.64 -0.68 11.07
CA GLN A 49 9.15 -1.21 12.34
C GLN A 49 8.90 -2.73 12.27
N ALA A 50 8.20 -3.21 11.24
CA ALA A 50 7.97 -4.65 11.05
C ALA A 50 9.27 -5.46 10.88
N GLN A 51 10.28 -4.87 10.24
CA GLN A 51 11.58 -5.50 10.01
C GLN A 51 12.48 -5.47 11.25
N LEU A 52 12.44 -4.40 12.03
CA LEU A 52 13.30 -4.19 13.19
C LEU A 52 12.74 -4.78 14.49
N ALA A 53 11.41 -4.89 14.62
CA ALA A 53 10.75 -5.43 15.81
C ALA A 53 11.31 -6.80 16.27
N PRO A 54 11.64 -7.76 15.39
CA PRO A 54 12.31 -9.00 15.80
C PRO A 54 13.67 -8.77 16.48
N PHE A 55 14.44 -7.77 16.05
CA PHE A 55 15.76 -7.46 16.61
C PHE A 55 15.72 -6.81 17.99
N GLU A 56 14.58 -6.25 18.39
CA GLU A 56 14.42 -5.57 19.68
C GLU A 56 14.18 -6.53 20.85
N GLY A 57 13.69 -7.75 20.60
CA GLY A 57 13.31 -8.68 21.67
C GLY A 57 13.73 -10.14 21.45
N ASN A 58 13.65 -10.66 20.23
CA ASN A 58 13.94 -12.06 19.95
C ASN A 58 14.47 -12.26 18.53
N ILE A 59 15.80 -12.33 18.40
CA ILE A 59 16.50 -12.58 17.13
C ILE A 59 16.09 -13.90 16.46
N ASP A 60 15.60 -14.89 17.22
CA ASP A 60 15.13 -16.16 16.65
C ASP A 60 13.87 -15.97 15.80
N VAL A 61 13.07 -14.93 16.05
CA VAL A 61 11.95 -14.54 15.16
C VAL A 61 12.47 -14.02 13.82
N ALA A 62 13.66 -13.40 13.77
CA ALA A 62 14.26 -13.03 12.49
C ALA A 62 14.74 -14.26 11.71
N ARG A 63 15.14 -15.35 12.41
CA ARG A 63 15.59 -16.59 11.79
C ARG A 63 14.48 -17.34 11.05
N VAL A 64 13.21 -17.18 11.44
CA VAL A 64 12.07 -17.90 10.79
C VAL A 64 11.89 -17.57 9.31
N SER A 65 12.46 -16.45 8.84
CA SER A 65 12.47 -16.09 7.42
C SER A 65 13.42 -16.96 6.59
N PHE A 66 14.35 -17.69 7.23
CA PHE A 66 15.42 -18.45 6.59
C PHE A 66 15.37 -19.95 6.87
N LEU A 67 14.44 -20.41 7.70
CA LEU A 67 14.26 -21.82 8.03
C LEU A 67 13.16 -22.43 7.16
N ASP A 68 13.30 -23.73 6.89
CA ASP A 68 12.22 -24.53 6.32
C ASP A 68 11.14 -24.81 7.38
N TRP A 69 9.89 -24.94 6.94
CA TRP A 69 8.74 -25.09 7.85
C TRP A 69 8.87 -26.30 8.79
N GLU A 70 9.43 -27.41 8.28
CA GLU A 70 9.59 -28.66 9.03
C GLU A 70 10.63 -28.55 10.16
N GLU A 71 11.61 -27.66 10.00
CA GLU A 71 12.70 -27.45 10.96
C GLU A 71 12.32 -26.46 12.08
N MET A 72 11.17 -25.79 11.96
CA MET A 72 10.71 -24.79 12.91
C MET A 72 10.09 -25.42 14.17
N THR A 73 10.42 -24.83 15.32
CA THR A 73 9.66 -25.06 16.56
C THR A 73 8.24 -24.51 16.45
N ASP A 74 7.35 -24.93 17.34
CA ASP A 74 5.96 -24.45 17.35
C ASP A 74 5.88 -22.93 17.52
N ASP A 75 6.73 -22.34 18.37
CA ASP A 75 6.82 -20.89 18.56
C ASP A 75 7.30 -20.17 17.29
N GLN A 76 8.23 -20.77 16.54
CA GLN A 76 8.71 -20.22 15.27
C GLN A 76 7.63 -20.29 14.18
N LYS A 77 6.85 -21.38 14.14
CA LYS A 77 5.70 -21.52 13.24
C LYS A 77 4.62 -20.49 13.55
N LEU A 78 4.33 -20.26 14.83
CA LEU A 78 3.42 -19.20 15.28
C LEU A 78 3.90 -17.83 14.82
N ALA A 79 5.19 -17.53 14.99
CA ALA A 79 5.77 -16.26 14.57
C ALA A 79 5.71 -16.06 13.05
N LYS A 80 6.06 -17.08 12.26
CA LYS A 80 5.95 -17.06 10.79
C LYS A 80 4.50 -16.89 10.32
N GLY A 81 3.56 -17.55 11.01
CA GLY A 81 2.13 -17.38 10.82
C GLY A 81 1.65 -15.95 11.02
N MET A 82 2.04 -15.32 12.13
CA MET A 82 1.72 -13.92 12.41
C MET A 82 2.32 -12.97 11.37
N GLN A 83 3.55 -13.24 10.92
CA GLN A 83 4.16 -12.49 9.80
C GLN A 83 3.36 -12.65 8.51
N GLN A 84 2.88 -13.86 8.20
CA GLN A 84 2.03 -14.08 7.02
C GLN A 84 0.69 -13.34 7.15
N ARG A 85 0.07 -13.35 8.32
CA ARG A 85 -1.17 -12.60 8.58
C ARG A 85 -1.00 -11.11 8.29
N TYR A 86 0.11 -10.52 8.74
CA TYR A 86 0.43 -9.12 8.42
C TYR A 86 0.58 -8.90 6.90
N ARG A 87 1.23 -9.84 6.19
CA ARG A 87 1.39 -9.77 4.73
C ARG A 87 0.04 -9.85 4.00
N TRP A 88 -0.92 -10.64 4.49
CA TRP A 88 -2.29 -10.66 3.97
C TRP A 88 -2.99 -9.32 4.14
N ILE A 89 -2.91 -8.71 5.33
CA ILE A 89 -3.50 -7.38 5.60
C ILE A 89 -2.90 -6.31 4.68
N LEU A 90 -1.57 -6.37 4.43
CA LEU A 90 -0.91 -5.45 3.52
C LEU A 90 -1.36 -5.63 2.06
N LEU A 91 -1.55 -6.88 1.63
CA LEU A 91 -2.06 -7.19 0.30
C LEU A 91 -3.50 -6.71 0.09
N GLU A 92 -4.37 -6.94 1.06
CA GLU A 92 -5.75 -6.44 1.08
C GLU A 92 -5.78 -4.90 0.98
N ASN A 93 -4.95 -4.22 1.78
CA ASN A 93 -4.82 -2.76 1.71
C ASN A 93 -4.33 -2.26 0.33
N ASN A 94 -3.40 -2.98 -0.30
CA ASN A 94 -2.92 -2.64 -1.64
C ASN A 94 -3.98 -2.90 -2.72
N PHE A 95 -4.76 -3.98 -2.58
CA PHE A 95 -5.90 -4.30 -3.46
C PHE A 95 -6.92 -3.16 -3.44
N HIS A 96 -7.34 -2.71 -2.26
CA HIS A 96 -8.28 -1.58 -2.16
C HIS A 96 -7.70 -0.28 -2.74
N GLN A 97 -6.43 0.03 -2.49
CA GLN A 97 -5.80 1.24 -3.06
C GLN A 97 -5.66 1.17 -4.58
N ASN A 98 -5.37 0.00 -5.14
CA ASN A 98 -5.36 -0.19 -6.59
C ASN A 98 -6.74 0.04 -7.19
N ASN A 99 -7.79 -0.54 -6.58
CA ASN A 99 -9.17 -0.36 -7.04
C ASN A 99 -9.65 1.10 -6.98
N LEU A 100 -9.08 1.90 -6.08
CA LEU A 100 -9.34 3.34 -5.97
C LEU A 100 -8.44 4.20 -6.87
N GLY A 101 -7.52 3.60 -7.64
CA GLY A 101 -6.55 4.33 -8.48
C GLY A 101 -5.47 5.07 -7.68
N LEU A 102 -5.27 4.70 -6.41
CA LEU A 102 -4.29 5.30 -5.49
C LEU A 102 -2.95 4.56 -5.46
N LEU A 103 -2.87 3.40 -6.12
CA LEU A 103 -1.65 2.62 -6.26
C LEU A 103 -1.19 2.65 -7.73
N PRO A 104 0.08 2.99 -8.01
CA PRO A 104 0.61 2.90 -9.37
C PRO A 104 0.50 1.48 -9.92
N THR A 105 0.14 1.34 -11.21
CA THR A 105 -0.05 0.03 -11.85
C THR A 105 1.19 -0.86 -11.77
N GLU A 106 2.36 -0.29 -11.99
CA GLU A 106 3.64 -0.98 -11.83
C GLU A 106 3.84 -1.55 -10.41
N THR A 107 3.38 -0.82 -9.38
CA THR A 107 3.47 -1.28 -7.99
C THR A 107 2.44 -2.38 -7.72
N TRP A 108 1.26 -2.30 -8.33
CA TRP A 108 0.24 -3.34 -8.25
C TRP A 108 0.68 -4.65 -8.91
N GLU A 109 1.29 -4.58 -10.09
CA GLU A 109 1.82 -5.76 -10.80
C GLU A 109 2.85 -6.52 -9.95
N GLN A 110 3.74 -5.81 -9.24
CA GLN A 110 4.65 -6.43 -8.27
C GLN A 110 3.89 -7.03 -7.08
N GLY A 111 2.80 -6.39 -6.65
CA GLY A 111 1.89 -6.91 -5.63
C GLY A 111 1.24 -8.23 -6.02
N LEU A 112 0.95 -8.46 -7.31
CA LEU A 112 0.39 -9.73 -7.81
C LEU A 112 1.37 -10.89 -7.63
N ILE A 113 2.65 -10.68 -7.94
CA ILE A 113 3.72 -11.69 -7.72
C ILE A 113 3.80 -12.01 -6.23
N PHE A 114 3.74 -10.99 -5.38
CA PHE A 114 3.75 -11.18 -3.93
C PHE A 114 2.52 -11.97 -3.47
N ALA A 115 1.32 -11.61 -3.92
CA ALA A 115 0.08 -12.33 -3.62
C ALA A 115 0.15 -13.80 -4.02
N GLN A 116 0.64 -14.08 -5.23
CA GLN A 116 0.81 -15.45 -5.72
C GLN A 116 1.82 -16.23 -4.86
N THR A 117 2.96 -15.62 -4.51
CA THR A 117 3.98 -16.24 -3.64
C THR A 117 3.43 -16.54 -2.24
N ARG A 118 2.58 -15.65 -1.69
CA ARG A 118 1.94 -15.89 -0.39
C ARG A 118 0.90 -17.01 -0.48
N LYS A 119 0.14 -17.04 -1.58
CA LYS A 119 -0.86 -18.07 -1.86
C LYS A 119 -0.21 -19.44 -2.09
N SER A 120 1.00 -19.52 -2.66
CA SER A 120 1.71 -20.80 -2.86
C SER A 120 2.30 -21.39 -1.57
N GLU A 121 2.40 -20.62 -0.48
CA GLU A 121 2.76 -21.15 0.84
C GLU A 121 1.55 -21.83 1.51
N CYS A 122 1.21 -23.04 1.06
CA CYS A 122 -0.01 -23.77 1.43
C CYS A 122 -0.23 -23.88 2.95
N HIS A 123 0.83 -24.22 3.69
CA HIS A 123 0.82 -24.37 5.15
C HIS A 123 0.57 -23.06 5.92
N LEU A 124 0.52 -21.91 5.23
CA LEU A 124 0.31 -20.59 5.80
C LEU A 124 -1.00 -19.92 5.32
N ARG A 125 -1.84 -20.59 4.53
CA ARG A 125 -3.09 -20.02 4.02
C ARG A 125 -4.09 -19.69 5.13
N ASP A 126 -4.21 -20.56 6.12
CA ASP A 126 -5.14 -20.42 7.25
C ASP A 126 -4.84 -19.21 8.16
N TRP A 127 -3.68 -18.57 7.96
CA TRP A 127 -3.30 -17.35 8.68
C TRP A 127 -3.95 -16.09 8.12
N MET A 128 -4.67 -16.19 7.00
CA MET A 128 -5.50 -15.10 6.49
C MET A 128 -6.51 -14.64 7.57
N PRO A 129 -6.74 -13.32 7.73
CA PRO A 129 -7.77 -12.84 8.64
C PRO A 129 -9.15 -13.42 8.32
N ILE A 130 -9.83 -13.96 9.34
CA ILE A 130 -11.21 -14.46 9.22
C ILE A 130 -12.17 -13.35 8.72
N ASN A 131 -11.83 -12.10 9.00
CA ASN A 131 -12.57 -10.91 8.62
C ASN A 131 -12.01 -10.22 7.37
N ALA A 132 -11.26 -10.93 6.52
CA ALA A 132 -10.81 -10.40 5.23
C ALA A 132 -12.01 -10.01 4.36
N ASP A 133 -11.87 -8.93 3.60
CA ASP A 133 -12.89 -8.43 2.70
C ASP A 133 -13.27 -9.49 1.64
N PRO A 134 -14.57 -9.74 1.39
CA PRO A 134 -15.01 -10.75 0.43
C PRO A 134 -14.49 -10.53 -1.00
N ALA A 135 -14.38 -9.27 -1.44
CA ALA A 135 -13.87 -8.96 -2.78
C ALA A 135 -12.36 -9.24 -2.87
N PHE A 136 -11.63 -9.08 -1.76
CA PHE A 136 -10.23 -9.49 -1.71
C PHE A 136 -10.09 -11.02 -1.75
N ALA A 137 -10.94 -11.75 -1.03
CA ALA A 137 -10.95 -13.22 -1.09
C ALA A 137 -11.25 -13.73 -2.52
N GLU A 138 -12.27 -13.18 -3.19
CA GLU A 138 -12.60 -13.51 -4.58
C GLU A 138 -11.42 -13.21 -5.54
N PHE A 139 -10.72 -12.09 -5.32
CA PHE A 139 -9.51 -11.78 -6.05
C PHE A 139 -8.43 -12.86 -5.85
N LEU A 140 -8.19 -13.33 -4.63
CA LEU A 140 -7.20 -14.39 -4.37
C LEU A 140 -7.60 -15.73 -5.02
N ASP A 141 -8.89 -16.04 -5.06
CA ASP A 141 -9.43 -17.23 -5.72
C ASP A 141 -9.22 -17.16 -7.24
N SER A 142 -9.20 -15.96 -7.83
CA SER A 142 -8.92 -15.77 -9.25
C SER A 142 -7.45 -16.01 -9.63
N LEU A 143 -6.52 -15.98 -8.67
CA LEU A 143 -5.11 -16.25 -8.92
C LEU A 143 -4.86 -17.77 -9.08
N PRO A 144 -3.78 -18.18 -9.77
CA PRO A 144 -3.40 -19.59 -9.85
C PRO A 144 -3.31 -20.25 -8.47
N ASP A 145 -3.76 -21.50 -8.36
CA ASP A 145 -3.70 -22.28 -7.12
C ASP A 145 -2.71 -23.44 -7.26
N GLU A 146 -1.56 -23.32 -6.60
CA GLU A 146 -0.50 -24.33 -6.58
C GLU A 146 -0.64 -25.35 -5.42
N CYS A 147 -1.67 -25.20 -4.59
CA CYS A 147 -1.91 -26.04 -3.41
C CYS A 147 -3.14 -26.96 -3.57
N ALA A 148 -3.89 -26.84 -4.67
CA ALA A 148 -5.05 -27.69 -4.93
C ALA A 148 -4.67 -29.18 -5.17
N ASP A 149 -3.40 -29.44 -5.49
CA ASP A 149 -2.86 -30.76 -5.85
C ASP A 149 -1.96 -31.39 -4.76
N GLN A 150 -1.92 -30.82 -3.54
CA GLN A 150 -1.06 -31.27 -2.41
C GLN A 150 -1.84 -31.93 -1.28
#